data_AF-A0AA51YFF7-F1
#
_entry.id   AF-A0AA51YFF7-F1
#
_cell.length_a   1.000
_cell.length_b   1.000
_cell.length_c   1.000
_cell.angle_alpha   90.00
_cell.angle_beta   90.00
_cell.angle_gamma   90.00
#
_symmetry.space_group_name_H-M   'P 1'
#
loop_
_entity.id
_entity.type
_entity.pdbx_description
1 polymer ?
#
loop_
_entity_poly.entity_id
_entity_poly.type
_entity_poly.pdbx_seq_one_letter_code
_entity_poly.pdbx_strand_id
1 'polypeptide(L)'
;SIPNKLGGVIALVMSIAILFFLPILHNSKMQGLQFYPLNQILFWYMFIIVILLTWIGARPVEDPYILTGQILTVIYFLYYIANPLIISFWDKILNNQVNKLNMAYVLKTKE
;
A
#
# COMPACT_ATOMS: atom_id res chain seq x y z
N SER A 1 14.22 -3.78 -17.16
CA SER A 1 14.85 -5.07 -16.79
C SER A 1 15.88 -4.83 -15.69
N ILE A 2 15.82 -5.56 -14.58
CA ILE A 2 16.96 -5.59 -13.63
C ILE A 2 18.13 -6.24 -14.41
N PRO A 3 19.32 -5.63 -14.49
CA PRO A 3 20.38 -6.08 -15.40
C PRO A 3 20.94 -7.47 -15.05
N ASN A 4 20.52 -8.06 -13.93
CA ASN A 4 20.95 -9.36 -13.46
C ASN A 4 19.79 -10.38 -13.54
N LYS A 5 19.99 -11.52 -14.24
CA LYS A 5 19.00 -12.61 -14.38
C LYS A 5 18.44 -13.07 -13.02
N LEU A 6 19.24 -12.98 -11.95
CA LEU A 6 18.83 -13.29 -10.58
C LEU A 6 17.78 -12.31 -10.03
N GLY A 7 17.91 -11.01 -10.30
CA GLY A 7 17.02 -10.00 -9.77
C GLY A 7 15.58 -10.12 -10.28
N GLY A 8 15.41 -10.56 -11.53
CA GLY A 8 14.10 -10.86 -12.10
C GLY A 8 13.40 -12.05 -11.43
N VAL A 9 14.14 -13.13 -11.18
CA VAL A 9 13.60 -14.32 -10.48
C VAL A 9 13.23 -13.98 -9.04
N ILE A 10 14.09 -13.24 -8.34
CA ILE A 10 13.84 -12.79 -6.96
C ILE A 10 12.60 -11.88 -6.92
N ALA A 11 12.44 -10.95 -7.88
CA ALA A 11 11.27 -10.08 -7.96
C ALA A 11 9.96 -10.87 -8.17
N LEU A 12 10.00 -11.93 -8.99
CA LEU A 12 8.83 -12.79 -9.24
C LEU A 12 8.45 -13.61 -7.99
N VAL A 13 9.44 -14.21 -7.32
CA VAL A 13 9.19 -14.93 -6.07
C VAL A 13 8.65 -13.97 -5.00
N MET A 14 9.24 -12.77 -4.89
CA MET A 14 8.76 -11.76 -3.95
C MET A 14 7.33 -11.26 -4.27
N SER A 15 6.95 -11.11 -5.54
CA SER A 15 5.60 -10.65 -5.89
C SER A 15 4.51 -11.64 -5.50
N ILE A 16 4.82 -12.94 -5.47
CA ILE A 16 3.89 -13.97 -4.99
C ILE A 16 3.95 -14.05 -3.46
N ALA A 17 5.15 -14.01 -2.88
CA ALA A 17 5.35 -14.07 -1.44
C ALA A 17 4.61 -12.94 -0.70
N ILE A 18 4.49 -11.77 -1.31
CA ILE A 18 3.85 -10.60 -0.70
C ILE A 18 2.36 -10.81 -0.39
N LEU A 19 1.69 -11.73 -1.10
CA LEU A 19 0.30 -12.09 -0.82
C LEU A 19 0.14 -12.79 0.53
N PHE A 20 1.13 -13.58 0.96
CA PHE A 20 1.13 -14.23 2.28
C PHE A 20 1.33 -13.21 3.42
N PHE A 21 2.02 -12.10 3.14
CA PHE A 21 2.19 -11.02 4.10
C PHE A 21 0.98 -10.08 4.18
N LEU A 22 0.10 -10.10 3.19
CA LEU A 22 -1.08 -9.23 3.13
C LEU A 22 -2.00 -9.31 4.37
N PRO A 23 -2.37 -10.50 4.91
CA PRO A 23 -3.16 -10.58 6.13
C PRO A 23 -2.42 -10.07 7.37
N ILE A 24 -1.08 -10.17 7.40
CA ILE A 24 -0.26 -9.72 8.54
C ILE A 24 -0.03 -8.20 8.50
N LEU A 25 0.14 -7.64 7.30
CA LEU A 25 0.37 -6.22 7.08
C LEU A 25 -0.91 -5.39 7.26
N HIS A 26 -2.08 -5.99 7.08
CA HIS A 26 -3.38 -5.33 7.21
C HIS A 26 -3.96 -5.46 8.62
N ASN A 27 -3.27 -4.88 9.61
CA ASN A 27 -3.80 -4.75 10.98
C ASN A 27 -4.57 -3.43 11.13
N SER A 28 -5.75 -3.32 10.53
CA SER A 28 -6.65 -2.18 10.72
C SER A 28 -7.56 -2.39 11.93
N LYS A 29 -7.76 -1.35 12.75
CA LYS A 29 -8.67 -1.41 13.91
C LYS A 29 -10.15 -1.45 13.52
N MET A 30 -10.49 -0.94 12.34
CA MET A 30 -11.85 -0.96 11.81
C MET A 30 -11.91 -1.87 10.57
N GLN A 31 -12.90 -2.75 10.52
CA GLN A 31 -13.12 -3.62 9.36
C GLN A 31 -13.74 -2.82 8.21
N GLY A 32 -12.94 -2.56 7.17
CA GLY A 32 -13.40 -2.03 5.88
C GLY A 32 -12.61 -0.82 5.37
N LEU A 33 -12.25 -0.86 4.08
CA LEU A 33 -11.59 0.25 3.37
C LEU A 33 -12.42 1.54 3.33
N GLN A 34 -13.74 1.46 3.54
CA GLN A 34 -14.65 2.61 3.57
C GLN A 34 -14.30 3.62 4.67
N PHE A 35 -13.72 3.17 5.79
CA PHE A 35 -13.31 4.04 6.90
C PHE A 35 -11.90 4.64 6.71
N TYR A 36 -11.18 4.21 5.67
CA TYR A 36 -9.81 4.63 5.35
C TYR A 36 -9.74 5.19 3.92
N PRO A 37 -10.23 6.43 3.67
CA PRO A 37 -10.27 7.01 2.33
C PRO A 37 -8.88 7.11 1.67
N LEU A 38 -7.83 7.36 2.44
CA LEU A 38 -6.44 7.36 1.93
C LEU A 38 -6.02 5.98 1.41
N ASN A 39 -6.40 4.91 2.12
CA ASN A 39 -6.10 3.54 1.69
C ASN A 39 -6.88 3.13 0.45
N GLN A 40 -8.10 3.64 0.27
CA GLN A 40 -8.88 3.40 -0.94
C GLN A 40 -8.17 3.98 -2.17
N ILE A 41 -7.61 5.19 -2.07
CA ILE A 41 -6.82 5.81 -3.15
C ILE A 41 -5.56 4.98 -3.44
N LEU A 42 -4.83 4.58 -2.40
CA LEU A 42 -3.64 3.73 -2.55
C LEU A 42 -3.97 2.40 -3.25
N PHE A 43 -5.10 1.77 -2.92
CA PHE A 43 -5.52 0.53 -3.57
C PHE A 43 -5.74 0.72 -5.08
N TRP A 44 -6.41 1.81 -5.50
CA TRP A 44 -6.56 2.11 -6.92
C TRP A 44 -5.22 2.38 -7.61
N TYR A 45 -4.28 3.03 -6.91
CA TYR A 45 -2.94 3.24 -7.43
C TYR A 45 -2.20 1.91 -7.66
N MET A 46 -2.28 0.97 -6.70
CA MET A 46 -1.74 -0.39 -6.86
C MET A 46 -2.35 -1.11 -8.08
N PHE A 47 -3.66 -1.00 -8.27
CA PHE A 47 -4.35 -1.59 -9.41
C PHE A 47 -3.81 -1.04 -10.75
N ILE A 48 -3.61 0.28 -10.85
CA ILE A 48 -3.02 0.93 -12.03
C ILE A 48 -1.58 0.45 -12.26
N ILE A 49 -0.76 0.34 -11.21
CA ILE A 49 0.63 -0.16 -11.32
C ILE A 49 0.68 -1.59 -11.86
N VAL A 50 -0.20 -2.48 -11.40
CA VAL A 50 -0.25 -3.87 -11.88
C VAL A 50 -0.59 -3.93 -13.37
N ILE A 51 -1.53 -3.10 -13.83
CA ILE A 51 -1.87 -2.98 -15.25
C ILE A 51 -0.67 -2.47 -16.06
N LEU A 52 0.02 -1.44 -15.58
CA LEU A 52 1.20 -0.89 -16.24
C LEU A 52 2.38 -1.89 -16.29
N LEU A 53 2.61 -2.63 -15.21
CA LEU A 53 3.63 -3.69 -15.17
C LEU A 53 3.32 -4.81 -16.18
N THR A 54 2.05 -5.21 -16.27
CA THR A 54 1.59 -6.21 -17.25
C THR A 54 1.81 -5.70 -18.67
N TRP A 55 1.48 -4.43 -18.93
CA TRP A 55 1.69 -3.81 -20.24
C TRP A 55 3.17 -3.75 -20.64
N ILE A 56 4.06 -3.38 -19.71
CA ILE A 56 5.50 -3.34 -19.97
C ILE A 56 6.08 -4.74 -20.17
N GLY A 57 5.56 -5.74 -19.46
CA GLY A 57 5.98 -7.13 -19.64
C GLY A 57 5.76 -7.68 -21.07
N ALA A 58 4.81 -7.10 -21.81
CA ALA A 58 4.53 -7.46 -23.20
C ALA A 58 5.32 -6.65 -24.24
N ARG A 59 6.07 -5.62 -23.82
CA ARG A 59 6.87 -4.77 -24.71
C ARG A 59 8.30 -5.30 -24.88
N PRO A 60 8.95 -5.02 -26.03
CA PRO A 60 10.34 -5.40 -26.23
C PRO A 60 11.24 -4.75 -25.17
N VAL A 61 12.33 -5.43 -24.84
CA VAL A 61 13.30 -4.99 -23.83
C VAL A 61 14.24 -3.97 -24.45
N GLU A 62 13.69 -2.81 -24.77
CA GLU A 62 14.38 -1.66 -25.37
C GLU A 62 14.19 -0.42 -24.48
N ASP A 63 15.12 0.52 -24.57
CA ASP A 63 14.92 1.84 -23.96
C ASP A 63 13.82 2.59 -24.73
N PRO A 64 12.85 3.24 -24.06
CA PRO A 64 12.82 3.60 -22.63
C PRO A 64 12.06 2.62 -21.71
N TYR A 65 11.51 1.52 -22.24
CA TYR A 65 10.64 0.60 -21.49
C TYR A 65 11.36 -0.11 -20.33
N ILE A 66 12.67 -0.32 -20.48
CA ILE A 66 13.53 -0.87 -19.43
C ILE A 66 13.48 -0.02 -18.16
N LEU A 67 13.64 1.30 -18.31
CA LEU A 67 13.67 2.26 -17.21
C LEU A 67 12.29 2.45 -16.60
N THR A 68 11.24 2.52 -17.42
CA THR A 68 9.85 2.60 -16.93
C THR A 68 9.48 1.35 -16.12
N GLY A 69 9.86 0.16 -16.58
CA GLY A 69 9.62 -1.08 -15.86
C GLY A 69 10.34 -1.12 -14.51
N GLN A 70 11.60 -0.67 -14.44
CA GLN A 70 12.34 -0.58 -13.18
C GLN A 70 11.64 0.37 -12.18
N ILE A 71 11.27 1.57 -12.61
CA ILE A 71 10.56 2.54 -11.78
C ILE A 71 9.26 1.95 -11.24
N LEU A 72 8.45 1.31 -12.10
CA LEU A 72 7.17 0.72 -11.68
C LEU A 72 7.36 -0.44 -10.69
N THR A 73 8.40 -1.27 -10.86
CA THR A 73 8.68 -2.33 -9.87
C THR A 73 9.08 -1.76 -8.52
N VAL A 74 9.85 -0.67 -8.47
CA VAL A 74 10.20 0.01 -7.21
C VAL A 74 8.96 0.58 -6.55
N ILE A 75 8.08 1.24 -7.31
CA ILE A 75 6.82 1.78 -6.80
C ILE A 75 5.91 0.65 -6.27
N TYR A 76 5.85 -0.49 -6.96
CA TYR A 76 5.07 -1.65 -6.53
C TYR A 76 5.52 -2.18 -5.17
N PHE A 77 6.83 -2.35 -4.94
CA PHE A 77 7.32 -2.79 -3.63
C PHE A 77 7.15 -1.71 -2.56
N LEU A 78 7.32 -0.43 -2.90
CA LEU A 78 7.13 0.68 -1.97
C LEU A 78 5.69 0.75 -1.44
N TYR A 79 4.69 0.40 -2.26
CA TYR A 79 3.29 0.34 -1.85
C TYR A 79 3.07 -0.53 -0.61
N TYR A 80 3.68 -1.72 -0.55
CA TYR A 80 3.51 -2.65 0.56
C TYR A 80 4.12 -2.16 1.87
N ILE A 81 5.12 -1.28 1.81
CA ILE A 81 5.69 -0.60 2.99
C ILE A 81 4.82 0.61 3.37
N ALA A 82 4.35 1.37 2.39
CA ALA A 82 3.55 2.58 2.63
C ALA A 82 2.17 2.28 3.23
N ASN A 83 1.52 1.20 2.79
CA ASN A 83 0.17 0.84 3.22
C ASN A 83 0.01 0.68 4.77
N PRO A 84 0.81 -0.15 5.48
CA PRO A 84 0.70 -0.27 6.94
C PRO A 84 1.04 1.04 7.68
N LEU A 85 1.96 1.85 7.14
CA LEU A 85 2.30 3.14 7.74
C LEU A 85 1.09 4.09 7.72
N ILE A 86 0.39 4.15 6.59
CA ILE A 86 -0.78 5.03 6.43
C ILE A 86 -1.95 4.56 7.28
N ILE A 87 -2.19 3.25 7.40
CA ILE A 87 -3.18 2.67 8.34
C ILE A 87 -2.85 3.10 9.77
N SER A 88 -1.60 2.90 10.21
CA SER A 88 -1.19 3.23 11.58
C SER A 88 -1.32 4.72 11.89
N PHE A 89 -1.05 5.57 10.91
CA PHE A 89 -1.20 7.02 11.02
C PHE A 89 -2.67 7.43 11.12
N TRP A 90 -3.52 6.87 10.25
CA TRP A 90 -4.96 7.13 10.27
C TRP A 90 -5.61 6.65 11.56
N ASP A 91 -5.22 5.47 12.06
CA ASP A 91 -5.69 4.94 13.34
C ASP A 91 -5.32 5.86 14.51
N LYS A 92 -4.13 6.46 14.51
CA LYS A 92 -3.75 7.44 15.54
C LYS A 92 -4.65 8.67 15.50
N ILE A 93 -4.99 9.16 14.31
CA ILE A 93 -5.89 10.30 14.14
C ILE A 93 -7.28 9.94 14.68
N LEU A 94 -7.86 8.81 14.26
CA LEU A 94 -9.18 8.37 14.70
C LEU A 94 -9.25 8.20 16.22
N ASN A 95 -8.27 7.54 16.83
CA ASN A 95 -8.24 7.35 18.29
C ASN A 95 -8.15 8.68 19.04
N ASN A 96 -7.38 9.65 18.53
CA ASN A 96 -7.30 10.97 19.15
C ASN A 96 -8.64 11.73 19.09
N GLN A 97 -9.38 11.61 17.98
CA GLN A 97 -10.71 12.22 17.86
C GLN A 97 -11.71 11.56 18.81
N VAL A 98 -11.73 10.23 18.90
CA VAL A 98 -12.61 9.49 19.83
C VAL A 98 -12.32 9.86 21.29
N ASN A 99 -11.04 9.96 21.67
CA ASN A 99 -10.66 10.36 23.03
C ASN A 99 -11.10 11.78 23.38
N LYS A 100 -10.96 12.73 22.44
CA LYS A 100 -11.45 14.11 22.62
C LYS A 100 -12.96 14.15 22.82
N LEU A 101 -13.72 13.40 22.01
CA LEU A 101 -15.17 13.31 22.15
C LEU A 101 -15.56 12.75 23.51
N ASN A 102 -14.98 11.62 23.92
CA ASN A 102 -15.25 10.99 25.22
C ASN A 102 -14.99 11.96 26.39
N MET A 103 -13.90 12.72 26.33
CA MET A 103 -13.59 13.72 27.36
C MET A 103 -14.61 14.87 27.39
N ALA A 104 -15.07 15.35 26.23
CA ALA A 104 -16.10 16.39 26.15
C ALA A 104 -17.45 15.93 26.73
N TYR A 105 -17.87 14.69 26.49
CA TYR A 105 -19.07 14.13 27.10
C TYR A 105 -18.98 14.04 28.62
N VAL A 106 -17.84 13.59 29.17
CA VAL A 106 -17.62 13.49 30.62
C VAL A 106 -17.69 14.86 31.31
N LEU A 107 -17.18 15.93 30.67
CA LEU A 107 -17.26 17.28 31.22
C LEU A 107 -18.70 17.80 31.25
N LYS A 108 -19.48 17.54 30.19
CA LYS A 108 -20.89 17.95 30.12
C LYS A 108 -21.78 17.26 31.16
N THR A 109 -21.43 16.06 31.60
CA THR A 109 -22.19 15.34 32.66
C THR A 109 -21.80 15.74 34.08
N LYS A 110 -20.73 16.54 34.25
CA LYS A 110 -20.26 17.01 35.55
C LYS A 110 -20.76 18.41 35.91
N GLU A 111 -21.44 19.09 34.98
CA GLU A 111 -22.19 20.34 35.16
C GLU A 111 -23.68 20.05 35.35
#